data_AF-A0AAU2S727-F1
#
_entry.id   AF-A0AAU2S727-F1
#
_cell.length_a   1.000
_cell.length_b   1.000
_cell.length_c   1.000
_cell.angle_alpha   90.00
_cell.angle_beta   90.00
_cell.angle_gamma   90.00
#
_symmetry.space_group_name_H-M   'P 1'
#
loop_
_entity.id
_entity.type
_entity.pdbx_description
1 polymer ?
#
loop_
_entity_poly.entity_id
_entity_poly.type
_entity_poly.pdbx_seq_one_letter_code
_entity_poly.pdbx_strand_id
1 'polypeptide(L)'
;MGALPAKDVGRALVTHFLAIWEQNEVLTALLRVGATNAAGAERMQGIFREQLLPIAERACPDPQQVPARAALVSSQLLGLALTRYVLRIPSAVALAPTVQRYLTAPSP
;
A
#
# COMPACT_ATOMS: atom_id res chain seq x y z
N MET A 1 -13.85 -13.88 6.23
CA MET A 1 -13.68 -12.41 6.41
C MET A 1 -14.92 -11.74 5.84
N GLY A 2 -15.78 -11.19 6.70
CA GLY A 2 -17.04 -10.57 6.30
C GLY A 2 -16.81 -9.35 5.38
N ALA A 3 -17.73 -9.13 4.44
CA ALA A 3 -17.67 -8.02 3.51
C ALA A 3 -17.66 -6.69 4.29
N LEU A 4 -16.49 -6.06 4.38
CA LEU A 4 -16.38 -4.70 4.90
C LEU A 4 -17.13 -3.76 3.95
N PRO A 5 -17.93 -2.82 4.47
CA PRO A 5 -18.52 -1.79 3.63
C PRO A 5 -17.41 -1.07 2.86
N ALA A 6 -17.62 -0.77 1.57
CA ALA A 6 -16.59 -0.22 0.69
C ALA A 6 -15.86 1.01 1.30
N LYS A 7 -16.57 1.82 2.09
CA LYS A 7 -16.08 3.00 2.83
C LYS A 7 -15.00 2.73 3.88
N ASP A 8 -14.81 1.48 4.31
CA ASP A 8 -13.86 1.10 5.36
C ASP A 8 -12.62 0.37 4.81
N VAL A 9 -12.61 0.01 3.52
CA VAL A 9 -11.56 -0.82 2.91
C VAL A 9 -10.20 -0.12 2.98
N GLY A 10 -10.14 1.18 2.67
CA GLY A 10 -8.88 1.94 2.72
C GLY A 10 -8.30 2.03 4.13
N ARG A 11 -9.15 2.25 5.13
CA ARG A 11 -8.73 2.28 6.54
C ARG A 11 -8.26 0.90 7.02
N ALA A 12 -9.01 -0.15 6.70
CA ALA A 12 -8.66 -1.52 7.07
C ALA A 12 -7.33 -1.94 6.44
N LEU A 13 -7.12 -1.61 5.17
CA LEU A 13 -5.90 -1.94 4.43
C LEU A 13 -4.68 -1.21 5.00
N VAL A 14 -4.78 0.10 5.26
CA VAL A 14 -3.69 0.86 5.90
C VAL A 14 -3.38 0.33 7.30
N THR A 15 -4.40 0.04 8.10
CA THR A 15 -4.22 -0.50 9.47
C THR A 15 -3.54 -1.87 9.44
N HIS A 16 -3.99 -2.76 8.55
CA HIS A 16 -3.42 -4.09 8.40
C HIS A 16 -1.98 -4.05 7.89
N PHE A 17 -1.72 -3.19 6.90
CA PHE A 17 -0.38 -2.97 6.37
C PHE A 17 0.60 -2.47 7.44
N LEU A 18 0.19 -1.48 8.23
CA LEU A 18 1.02 -0.97 9.33
C LEU A 18 1.30 -2.04 10.38
N ALA A 19 0.29 -2.85 10.74
CA ALA A 19 0.48 -3.95 11.69
C ALA A 19 1.49 -5.00 11.18
N ILE A 20 1.43 -5.35 9.89
CA ILE A 20 2.43 -6.24 9.28
C ILE A 20 3.82 -5.60 9.30
N TRP A 21 3.89 -4.31 8.98
CA TRP A 21 5.16 -3.59 8.92
C TRP A 21 5.86 -3.50 10.28
N GLU A 22 5.10 -3.21 11.34
CA GLU A 22 5.61 -3.13 12.72
C GLU A 22 6.09 -4.49 13.25
N GLN A 23 5.55 -5.60 12.71
CA GLN A 23 5.97 -6.96 13.07
C GLN A 23 7.12 -7.49 12.22
N ASN A 24 7.55 -6.75 11.19
CA ASN A 24 8.50 -7.24 10.20
C ASN A 24 9.59 -6.20 9.89
N GLU A 25 10.66 -6.26 10.68
CA GLU A 25 11.84 -5.39 10.53
C GLU A 25 12.52 -5.55 9.16
N VAL A 26 12.38 -6.71 8.51
CA VAL A 26 12.96 -7.00 7.18
C VAL A 26 12.36 -6.10 6.12
N LEU A 27 11.07 -5.72 6.22
CA LEU A 27 10.43 -4.82 5.26
C LEU A 27 11.07 -3.42 5.28
N THR A 28 11.44 -2.92 6.47
CA THR A 28 12.13 -1.64 6.61
C THR A 28 13.54 -1.70 6.02
N ALA A 29 14.27 -2.79 6.26
CA ALA A 29 15.59 -2.99 5.66
C ALA A 29 15.50 -3.08 4.12
N LEU A 30 14.55 -3.84 3.60
CA LEU A 30 14.32 -3.97 2.17
C LEU A 30 13.93 -2.64 1.54
N LEU A 31 13.14 -1.80 2.22
CA LEU A 31 12.77 -0.47 1.75
C LEU A 31 13.98 0.45 1.61
N ARG A 32 14.92 0.41 2.57
CA ARG A 32 16.17 1.17 2.48
C ARG A 32 17.02 0.72 1.30
N VAL A 33 17.17 -0.59 1.12
CA VAL A 33 17.92 -1.15 0.00
C VAL A 33 17.25 -0.81 -1.33
N GLY A 34 15.93 -0.94 -1.42
CA GLY A 34 15.18 -0.62 -2.63
C GLY A 34 15.22 0.86 -3.00
N ALA A 35 15.38 1.76 -2.03
CA ALA A 35 15.55 3.18 -2.30
C ALA A 35 16.92 3.53 -2.93
N THR A 36 17.93 2.67 -2.78
CA THR A 36 19.31 2.96 -3.23
C THR A 36 19.86 1.93 -4.22
N ASN A 37 19.14 0.84 -4.50
CA ASN A 37 19.57 -0.25 -5.36
C ASN A 37 18.43 -0.75 -6.24
N ALA A 38 18.65 -0.79 -7.56
CA ALA A 38 17.66 -1.22 -8.55
C ALA A 38 17.14 -2.65 -8.32
N ALA A 39 18.01 -3.61 -8.01
CA ALA A 39 17.59 -4.99 -7.72
C ALA A 39 16.74 -5.06 -6.42
N GLY A 40 17.04 -4.20 -5.44
CA GLY A 40 16.22 -4.04 -4.25
C GLY A 40 14.84 -3.44 -4.57
N ALA A 41 14.80 -2.47 -5.48
CA ALA A 41 13.57 -1.82 -5.92
C ALA A 41 12.65 -2.82 -6.64
N GLU A 42 13.20 -3.62 -7.56
CA GLU A 42 12.47 -4.67 -8.27
C GLU A 42 11.90 -5.71 -7.30
N ARG A 43 12.71 -6.17 -6.34
CA ARG A 43 12.25 -7.12 -5.31
C ARG A 43 11.10 -6.55 -4.47
N MET A 44 11.20 -5.28 -4.07
CA MET A 44 10.13 -4.61 -3.32
C MET A 44 8.84 -4.48 -4.15
N GLN A 45 8.97 -4.06 -5.41
CA GLN A 45 7.83 -3.95 -6.33
C GLN A 45 7.15 -5.29 -6.55
N GLY A 46 7.92 -6.39 -6.67
CA GLY A 46 7.39 -7.75 -6.80
C GLY A 46 6.51 -8.14 -5.62
N ILE A 47 7.00 -7.94 -4.38
CA ILE A 47 6.24 -8.24 -3.15
C ILE A 47 4.92 -7.47 -3.11
N PHE A 48 4.96 -6.17 -3.37
CA PHE A 48 3.76 -5.34 -3.34
C PHE A 48 2.78 -5.71 -4.44
N ARG A 49 3.27 -6.03 -5.64
CA ARG A 49 2.43 -6.51 -6.75
C ARG A 49 1.72 -7.80 -6.35
N GLU A 50 2.45 -8.80 -5.85
CA GLU A 50 1.86 -10.09 -5.46
C GLU A 50 0.82 -9.96 -4.34
N GLN A 51 1.05 -9.05 -3.38
CA GLN A 51 0.13 -8.87 -2.25
C GLN A 51 -1.06 -7.96 -2.55
N LEU A 52 -0.89 -6.92 -3.36
CA LEU A 52 -1.93 -5.93 -3.61
C LEU A 52 -2.80 -6.24 -4.83
N LEU A 53 -2.32 -6.99 -5.83
CA LEU A 53 -3.15 -7.36 -6.98
C LEU A 53 -4.44 -8.07 -6.55
N PRO A 54 -4.39 -9.12 -5.69
CA PRO A 54 -5.61 -9.84 -5.28
C PRO A 54 -6.59 -8.96 -4.49
N ILE A 55 -6.07 -7.94 -3.77
CA ILE A 55 -6.91 -7.00 -3.02
C ILE A 55 -7.56 -6.01 -3.98
N ALA A 56 -6.80 -5.49 -4.94
CA ALA A 56 -7.30 -4.58 -5.97
C ALA A 56 -8.34 -5.26 -6.86
N GLU A 57 -8.15 -6.52 -7.24
CA GLU A 57 -9.14 -7.32 -8.00
C GLU A 57 -10.47 -7.45 -7.26
N ARG A 58 -10.44 -7.59 -5.94
CA ARG A 58 -11.65 -7.74 -5.11
C ARG A 58 -12.35 -6.42 -4.82
N ALA A 59 -11.60 -5.32 -4.78
CA ALA A 59 -12.12 -4.01 -4.39
C ALA A 59 -12.48 -3.12 -5.59
N CYS A 60 -11.82 -3.32 -6.74
CA CYS A 60 -12.02 -2.50 -7.91
C CYS A 60 -13.24 -2.97 -8.73
N PRO A 61 -14.18 -2.07 -9.06
CA PRO A 61 -15.32 -2.42 -9.90
C PRO A 61 -14.95 -2.59 -11.39
N ASP A 62 -13.81 -2.07 -11.83
CA ASP A 62 -13.34 -2.16 -13.22
C ASP A 62 -12.03 -2.97 -13.32
N PRO A 63 -12.07 -4.19 -13.89
CA PRO A 63 -10.89 -5.03 -14.05
C PRO A 63 -9.74 -4.38 -14.83
N GLN A 64 -10.03 -3.47 -15.77
CA GLN A 64 -8.99 -2.79 -16.56
C GLN A 64 -8.18 -1.81 -15.71
N GLN A 65 -8.76 -1.31 -14.61
CA GLN A 65 -8.10 -0.35 -13.70
C GLN A 65 -7.32 -1.03 -12.58
N VAL A 66 -7.46 -2.34 -12.40
CA VAL A 66 -6.82 -3.10 -11.31
C VAL A 66 -5.31 -2.87 -11.25
N PRO A 67 -4.53 -2.98 -12.36
CA PRO A 67 -3.08 -2.78 -12.29
C PRO A 67 -2.71 -1.35 -11.87
N ALA A 68 -3.42 -0.35 -12.40
CA ALA A 68 -3.17 1.06 -12.10
C ALA A 68 -3.49 1.38 -10.63
N ARG A 69 -4.62 0.89 -10.11
CA ARG A 69 -5.01 1.10 -8.70
C ARG A 69 -4.07 0.37 -7.75
N ALA A 70 -3.64 -0.85 -8.07
CA ALA A 70 -2.64 -1.57 -7.28
C ALA A 70 -1.33 -0.77 -7.20
N ALA A 71 -0.88 -0.17 -8.31
CA ALA A 71 0.32 0.68 -8.33
C ALA A 71 0.15 1.95 -7.47
N LEU A 72 -1.00 2.63 -7.55
CA LEU A 72 -1.30 3.82 -6.73
C LEU A 72 -1.39 3.50 -5.23
N VAL A 73 -1.97 2.36 -4.87
CA VAL A 73 -2.02 1.91 -3.48
C VAL A 73 -0.61 1.55 -2.99
N SER A 74 0.17 0.85 -3.82
CA SER A 74 1.57 0.51 -3.51
C SER A 74 2.41 1.75 -3.23
N SER A 75 2.32 2.76 -4.08
CA SER A 75 3.10 4.00 -3.94
C SER A 75 2.75 4.75 -2.66
N GLN A 76 1.47 4.79 -2.29
CA GLN A 76 1.02 5.45 -1.07
C GLN A 76 1.48 4.71 0.20
N LEU A 77 1.41 3.38 0.21
CA LEU A 77 1.87 2.57 1.35
C LEU A 77 3.38 2.60 1.51
N LEU A 78 4.14 2.54 0.41
CA LEU A 78 5.60 2.66 0.43
C LEU A 78 6.04 4.06 0.87
N GLY A 79 5.37 5.12 0.40
CA GLY A 79 5.61 6.50 0.82
C GLY A 79 5.35 6.69 2.31
N LEU A 80 4.27 6.12 2.85
CA LEU A 80 3.99 6.09 4.28
C LEU A 80 5.09 5.38 5.06
N ALA A 81 5.49 4.19 4.60
CA ALA A 81 6.49 3.41 5.29
C ALA A 81 7.86 4.10 5.30
N LEU A 82 8.23 4.73 4.17
CA LEU A 82 9.46 5.51 4.05
C LEU A 82 9.45 6.69 5.02
N THR A 83 8.40 7.51 4.97
CA THR A 83 8.29 8.70 5.82
C THR A 83 8.23 8.35 7.30
N ARG A 84 7.45 7.34 7.69
CA ARG A 84 7.24 6.94 9.08
C ARG A 84 8.41 6.15 9.69
N TYR A 85 8.91 5.12 9.00
CA TYR A 85 9.87 4.17 9.59
C TYR A 85 11.32 4.43 9.20
N VAL A 86 11.57 5.00 8.01
CA VAL A 86 12.93 5.33 7.57
C VAL A 86 13.29 6.76 7.95
N LEU A 87 12.45 7.74 7.58
CA LEU A 87 12.68 9.16 7.84
C LEU A 87 12.19 9.63 9.21
N ARG A 88 11.38 8.81 9.91
CA ARG A 88 10.85 9.09 11.27
C ARG A 88 10.04 10.39 11.37
N ILE A 89 9.28 10.72 10.32
CA ILE A 89 8.38 11.87 10.27
C ILE A 89 7.04 11.49 10.93
N PRO A 90 6.67 12.06 12.10
CA PRO A 90 5.53 11.57 12.90
C PRO A 90 4.15 11.84 12.29
N SER A 91 4.02 12.84 11.41
CA SER A 91 2.74 13.42 10.96
C SER A 91 2.15 12.81 9.67
N ALA A 92 2.67 11.69 9.16
CA ALA A 92 2.20 11.08 7.91
C ALA A 92 0.82 10.37 8.00
N VAL A 93 0.05 10.56 9.07
CA VAL A 93 -1.10 9.70 9.43
C VAL A 93 -2.40 10.02 8.65
N ALA A 94 -2.38 10.93 7.67
CA ALA A 94 -3.57 11.37 6.93
C ALA A 94 -3.83 10.63 5.59
N LEU A 95 -3.34 9.39 5.42
CA LEU A 95 -3.39 8.66 4.14
C LEU A 95 -4.64 7.83 3.89
N ALA A 96 -5.39 7.45 4.92
CA ALA A 96 -6.55 6.59 4.78
C ALA A 96 -7.63 7.15 3.82
N PRO A 97 -7.97 8.45 3.82
CA PRO A 97 -8.90 9.03 2.85
C PRO A 97 -8.38 8.98 1.41
N THR A 98 -7.08 9.18 1.20
CA THR A 98 -6.45 9.13 -0.13
C THR A 98 -6.42 7.72 -0.69
N VAL A 99 -6.07 6.73 0.14
CA VAL A 99 -6.11 5.31 -0.23
C VAL A 99 -7.54 4.86 -0.52
N GLN A 100 -8.50 5.27 0.31
CA GLN A 100 -9.93 5.03 0.09
C GLN A 100 -10.40 5.60 -1.25
N ARG A 101 -10.02 6.84 -1.57
CA ARG A 101 -10.34 7.48 -2.85
C ARG A 101 -9.78 6.68 -4.04
N TYR A 102 -8.51 6.28 -4.02
CA TYR A 102 -7.94 5.47 -5.09
C TYR A 102 -8.58 4.08 -5.22
N LEU A 103 -9.11 3.53 -4.13
CA LEU A 103 -9.78 2.23 -4.16
C LEU A 103 -11.23 2.32 -4.65
N THR A 104 -11.96 3.38 -4.31
CA THR A 104 -13.43 3.40 -4.49
C THR A 104 -13.98 4.54 -5.35
N ALA A 105 -13.18 5.54 -5.72
CA ALA A 105 -13.67 6.64 -6.55
C ALA A 105 -13.91 6.19 -8.01
N PRO A 106 -14.87 6.82 -8.73
CA PRO A 106 -15.16 6.52 -10.14
C PRO A 106 -13.95 6.75 -11.07
N SER A 107 -13.07 7.68 -10.69
CA SER A 107 -11.79 7.96 -11.33
C SER A 107 -10.72 8.17 -10.25
N PRO A 108 -9.46 7.75 -10.49
CA PRO A 108 -8.34 8.03 -9.58
C PRO A 108 -8.17 9.52 -9.26
#